data_AF-A0A2H4STV3-F1
#
_entry.id   AF-A0A2H4STV3-F1
#
_cell.length_a   1.000
_cell.length_b   1.000
_cell.length_c   1.000
_cell.angle_alpha   90.00
_cell.angle_beta   90.00
_cell.angle_gamma   90.00
#
_symmetry.space_group_name_H-M   'P 1'
#
loop_
_entity.id
_entity.type
_entity.pdbx_description
1 polymer ?
#
loop_
_entity_poly.entity_id
_entity_poly.type
_entity_poly.pdbx_seq_one_letter_code
_entity_poly.pdbx_strand_id
1 'polypeptide(L)'
;MPCARPEGSPALSIALTSSSKRIFQAGDTITGHVVRRAHMVAPECRITIRLLGRAKTKIVITRGNGNGGTRHETYRSRYHFFGPETSSVLFSGPLHVAEQGDPATFPFAVTIPTCPSANLSREAQGNSFLPTDPASVATQMLPPSYTSNHHHKEGYVEYWLEAQLSPGPGTNNKAVTAAQSTQPILLGAPSTREPAPPRIVKTLASPAHSITSYNLIPGMNEASLSLKQKSKQFFHTSSVPSLAYAVHVGLPVVMQLQPNEAIPLTLRLSPTAAGTSDDVRKTTQKATINYMTVHLKQYTVIRAGEHFFGGPREESMSDTIDLHFDKALKSLPAPMVVDIDADGEPVNLGALFDLRLSESGFSSGTDKLASHWFGPPITTDFVTYNMTASHALKVAVSVTVCGKEHVDTFKFDTRIMAPPAIAAAVPRNGANNATEIEARPAPPSFAEAMHGADRPPDYKPKPAPSEKVPEKA
;
A
#
# COMPACT_ATOMS: atom_id res chain seq x y z
N MET A 1 8.16 -15.55 14.27
CA MET A 1 9.10 -14.57 14.89
C MET A 1 8.33 -13.27 15.05
N PRO A 2 8.35 -12.61 16.22
CA PRO A 2 7.52 -11.43 16.41
C PRO A 2 7.97 -10.28 15.50
N CYS A 3 7.00 -9.54 14.98
CA CYS A 3 7.22 -8.27 14.30
C CYS A 3 7.61 -7.16 15.28
N ALA A 4 8.26 -6.12 14.78
CA ALA A 4 8.39 -4.88 15.56
C ALA A 4 6.97 -4.36 15.84
N ARG A 5 6.65 -4.14 17.12
CA ARG A 5 5.34 -3.64 17.56
C ARG A 5 5.51 -2.29 18.22
N PRO A 6 4.47 -1.44 18.19
CA PRO A 6 4.47 -0.23 19.01
C PRO A 6 4.57 -0.65 20.47
N GLU A 7 5.65 -0.24 21.12
CA GLU A 7 5.92 -0.49 22.53
C GLU A 7 6.33 0.84 23.17
N GLY A 8 5.55 1.28 24.14
CA GLY A 8 5.80 2.51 24.88
C GLY A 8 5.20 2.38 26.26
N SER A 9 5.80 3.09 27.21
CA SER A 9 5.33 3.13 28.59
C SER A 9 5.51 4.54 29.16
N PRO A 10 4.97 4.86 30.34
CA PRO A 10 5.29 6.10 31.03
C PRO A 10 6.80 6.29 31.26
N ALA A 11 7.59 5.21 31.35
CA ALA A 11 9.04 5.29 31.52
C ALA A 11 9.76 5.82 30.27
N LEU A 12 9.25 5.49 29.08
CA LEU A 12 9.75 6.00 27.81
C LEU A 12 8.73 5.70 26.69
N SER A 13 8.48 6.68 25.84
CA SER A 13 7.61 6.55 24.66
C SER A 13 8.13 7.40 23.50
N ILE A 14 7.82 7.02 22.27
CA ILE A 14 8.12 7.79 21.06
C ILE A 14 6.82 8.42 20.57
N ALA A 15 6.81 9.74 20.40
CA ALA A 15 5.71 10.49 19.81
C ALA A 15 6.16 11.10 18.49
N LEU A 16 5.67 10.59 17.36
CA LEU A 16 5.93 11.19 16.05
C LEU A 16 5.20 12.53 15.95
N THR A 17 5.85 13.55 15.38
CA THR A 17 5.17 14.79 15.03
C THR A 17 4.07 14.45 14.02
N SER A 18 2.84 14.96 14.21
CA SER A 18 1.67 14.68 13.38
C SER A 18 1.94 14.98 11.90
N SER A 19 2.48 14.00 11.18
CA SER A 19 2.52 13.97 9.74
C SER A 19 1.34 13.12 9.28
N SER A 20 0.55 13.63 8.34
CA SER A 20 -0.46 12.85 7.61
C SER A 20 0.15 11.69 6.83
N LYS A 21 1.49 11.59 6.80
CA LYS A 21 2.28 10.62 6.06
C LYS A 21 2.33 9.29 6.80
N ARG A 22 1.47 8.36 6.39
CA ARG A 22 1.45 6.96 6.88
C ARG A 22 2.65 6.14 6.37
N ILE A 23 3.19 6.50 5.21
CA ILE A 23 4.24 5.76 4.50
C ILE A 23 5.40 6.71 4.19
N PHE A 24 6.56 6.44 4.74
CA PHE A 24 7.81 7.15 4.49
C PHE A 24 8.50 6.64 3.23
N GLN A 25 9.40 7.44 2.69
CA GLN A 25 10.28 7.13 1.57
C GLN A 25 11.74 7.24 2.02
N ALA A 26 12.63 6.53 1.33
CA ALA A 26 14.05 6.65 1.57
C ALA A 26 14.50 8.11 1.33
N GLY A 27 15.30 8.66 2.24
CA GLY A 27 15.65 10.09 2.26
C GLY A 27 14.70 10.99 3.05
N ASP A 28 13.50 10.54 3.42
CA ASP A 28 12.64 11.32 4.32
C ASP A 28 13.28 11.50 5.70
N THR A 29 12.98 12.64 6.33
CA THR A 29 13.31 12.88 7.74
C THR A 29 12.08 12.67 8.63
N ILE A 30 12.18 11.71 9.55
CA ILE A 30 11.18 11.45 10.58
C ILE A 30 11.45 12.39 11.74
N THR A 31 10.45 13.16 12.15
CA THR A 31 10.56 14.08 13.29
C THR A 31 9.58 13.69 14.39
N GLY A 32 9.96 13.98 15.64
CA GLY A 32 9.15 13.65 16.79
C GLY A 32 9.85 13.97 18.10
N HIS A 33 9.33 13.40 19.18
CA HIS A 33 9.86 13.52 20.52
C HIS A 33 9.96 12.15 21.17
N VAL A 34 11.04 11.93 21.91
CA VAL A 34 11.08 10.90 22.96
C VAL A 34 10.54 11.52 24.23
N VAL A 35 9.57 10.86 24.86
CA VAL A 35 8.81 11.39 25.99
C VAL A 35 8.92 10.45 27.17
N ARG A 36 9.30 11.00 28.32
CA ARG A 36 9.25 10.33 29.63
C ARG A 36 8.24 11.04 30.53
N ARG A 37 7.35 10.25 31.15
CA ARG A 37 6.31 10.71 32.07
C ARG A 37 6.49 10.17 33.50
N ALA A 38 7.09 9.00 33.64
CA ALA A 38 7.34 8.41 34.94
C ALA A 38 8.37 9.22 35.71
N HIS A 39 8.11 9.43 37.01
CA HIS A 39 9.04 10.08 37.92
C HIS A 39 10.45 9.48 37.82
N MET A 40 11.45 10.34 37.89
CA MET A 40 12.86 9.95 37.93
C MET A 40 13.71 11.05 38.51
N VAL A 41 14.68 10.66 39.34
CA VAL A 41 15.79 11.52 39.73
C VAL A 41 17.05 10.73 39.46
N ALA A 42 17.73 11.05 38.36
CA ALA A 42 18.97 10.40 37.94
C ALA A 42 20.08 11.45 37.83
N PRO A 43 21.23 11.29 38.53
CA PRO A 43 22.35 12.22 38.42
C PRO A 43 23.06 12.15 37.06
N GLU A 44 22.98 11.01 36.39
CA GLU A 44 23.45 10.82 35.02
C GLU A 44 22.56 9.81 34.31
N CYS A 45 22.12 10.13 33.11
CA CYS A 45 21.47 9.19 32.20
C CYS A 45 21.74 9.60 30.76
N ARG A 46 21.59 8.63 29.86
CA ARG A 46 21.70 8.85 28.42
C ARG A 46 20.42 8.41 27.74
N ILE A 47 19.90 9.26 26.87
CA ILE A 47 18.76 8.96 26.02
C ILE A 47 19.23 8.96 24.58
N THR A 48 18.96 7.86 23.88
CA THR A 48 19.30 7.69 22.46
C THR A 48 18.05 7.37 21.66
N ILE A 49 18.11 7.68 20.37
CA ILE A 49 17.16 7.23 19.36
C ILE A 49 17.96 6.59 18.23
N ARG A 50 17.44 5.52 17.65
CA ARG A 50 18.03 4.92 16.44
C ARG A 50 16.96 4.41 15.49
N LEU A 51 17.24 4.49 14.20
CA LEU A 51 16.43 3.84 13.17
C LEU A 51 16.99 2.44 12.89
N LEU A 52 16.14 1.43 12.96
CA LEU A 52 16.48 0.08 12.57
C LEU A 52 15.69 -0.32 11.34
N GLY A 53 16.31 -1.17 10.52
CA GLY A 53 15.70 -1.78 9.36
C GLY A 53 16.23 -3.20 9.19
N ARG A 54 15.36 -4.16 8.85
CA ARG A 54 15.80 -5.52 8.52
C ARG A 54 14.87 -6.25 7.56
N ALA A 55 15.43 -7.21 6.83
CA ALA A 55 14.71 -8.31 6.22
C ALA A 55 14.93 -9.59 7.04
N LYS A 56 13.87 -10.36 7.31
CA LYS A 56 13.96 -11.64 8.03
C LYS A 56 13.04 -12.67 7.41
N THR A 57 13.51 -13.91 7.37
CA THR A 57 12.73 -15.07 6.92
C THR A 57 12.82 -16.23 7.90
N LYS A 58 11.83 -17.10 7.85
CA LYS A 58 11.76 -18.34 8.63
C LYS A 58 11.12 -19.44 7.80
N ILE A 59 11.77 -20.60 7.75
CA ILE A 59 11.22 -21.82 7.15
C ILE A 59 11.21 -22.91 8.24
N VAL A 60 10.08 -23.57 8.45
CA VAL A 60 9.94 -24.71 9.35
C VAL A 60 9.64 -25.95 8.54
N ILE A 61 10.56 -26.91 8.53
CA ILE A 61 10.38 -28.21 7.88
C ILE A 61 10.00 -29.24 8.95
N THR A 62 8.89 -29.94 8.75
CA THR A 62 8.47 -31.03 9.61
C THR A 62 8.90 -32.35 8.98
N ARG A 63 9.71 -33.15 9.68
CA ARG A 63 10.16 -34.48 9.25
C ARG A 63 9.64 -35.55 10.22
N GLY A 64 9.31 -36.72 9.69
CA GLY A 64 9.08 -37.91 10.53
C GLY A 64 10.41 -38.39 11.12
N ASN A 65 10.43 -38.78 12.38
CA ASN A 65 11.64 -39.27 13.05
C ASN A 65 11.77 -40.81 13.03
N GLY A 66 10.99 -41.51 12.21
CA GLY A 66 11.01 -42.97 12.06
C GLY A 66 10.29 -43.76 13.16
N ASN A 67 10.06 -43.16 14.35
CA ASN A 67 9.41 -43.80 15.50
C ASN A 67 8.02 -43.23 15.80
N GLY A 68 7.28 -42.82 14.77
CA GLY A 68 5.95 -42.22 14.91
C GLY A 68 5.92 -40.79 15.49
N GLY A 69 7.08 -40.17 15.71
CA GLY A 69 7.20 -38.76 16.14
C GLY A 69 7.55 -37.81 15.00
N THR A 70 7.33 -36.52 15.23
CA THR A 70 7.68 -35.43 14.31
C THR A 70 8.84 -34.60 14.87
N ARG A 71 9.77 -34.23 13.99
CA ARG A 71 10.86 -33.29 14.25
C ARG A 71 10.64 -32.03 13.42
N HIS A 72 10.76 -30.87 14.05
CA HIS A 72 10.73 -29.58 13.36
C HIS A 72 12.15 -29.04 13.21
N GLU A 73 12.58 -28.79 11.98
CA GLU A 73 13.81 -28.10 11.65
C GLU A 73 13.47 -26.66 11.27
N THR A 74 14.02 -25.69 12.00
CA THR A 74 13.75 -24.27 11.73
C THR A 74 14.98 -23.60 11.14
N TYR A 75 14.83 -23.09 9.94
CA TYR A 75 15.81 -22.28 9.22
C TYR A 75 15.41 -20.80 9.31
N ARG A 76 16.38 -19.92 9.50
CA ARG A 76 16.17 -18.47 9.57
C ARG A 76 17.23 -17.75 8.76
N SER A 77 16.85 -16.64 8.16
CA SER A 77 17.79 -15.67 7.61
C SER A 77 17.45 -14.27 8.09
N ARG A 78 18.47 -13.42 8.29
CA ARG A 78 18.30 -12.04 8.72
C ARG A 78 19.38 -11.11 8.16
N TYR A 79 18.93 -10.02 7.56
CA TYR A 79 19.77 -8.92 7.09
C TYR A 79 19.35 -7.61 7.76
N HIS A 80 20.23 -7.01 8.55
CA HIS A 80 20.06 -5.69 9.15
C HIS A 80 20.60 -4.62 8.20
N PHE A 81 19.73 -3.69 7.78
CA PHE A 81 20.05 -2.67 6.79
C PHE A 81 20.89 -1.52 7.35
N PHE A 82 20.78 -1.22 8.64
CA PHE A 82 21.41 -0.05 9.25
C PHE A 82 22.33 -0.45 10.40
N GLY A 83 23.42 0.29 10.55
CA GLY A 83 24.34 0.22 11.66
C GLY A 83 24.25 1.42 12.61
N PRO A 84 25.30 1.65 13.42
CA PRO A 84 25.35 2.73 14.40
C PRO A 84 25.18 4.14 13.82
N GLU A 85 25.40 4.33 12.53
CA GLU A 85 25.27 5.62 11.83
C GLU A 85 23.85 6.21 11.86
N THR A 86 22.85 5.37 12.11
CA THR A 86 21.45 5.79 12.25
C THR A 86 21.03 6.04 13.70
N SER A 87 21.99 6.04 14.62
CA SER A 87 21.79 6.31 16.05
C SER A 87 22.25 7.72 16.41
N SER A 88 21.48 8.40 17.24
CA SER A 88 21.85 9.69 17.83
C SER A 88 21.60 9.72 19.33
N VAL A 89 22.37 10.55 20.03
CA VAL A 89 22.17 10.86 21.45
C VAL A 89 21.29 12.10 21.53
N LEU A 90 20.14 11.97 22.18
CA LEU A 90 19.20 13.07 22.39
C LEU A 90 19.48 13.81 23.69
N PHE A 91 20.02 13.10 24.68
CA PHE A 91 20.33 13.65 25.99
C PHE A 91 21.45 12.86 26.66
N SER A 92 22.33 13.56 27.37
CA SER A 92 23.29 12.98 28.32
C SER A 92 23.44 13.95 29.49
N GLY A 93 23.22 13.49 30.71
CA GLY A 93 23.30 14.34 31.90
C GLY A 93 22.29 13.98 33.00
N PRO A 94 22.15 14.85 34.00
CA PRO A 94 21.18 14.68 35.08
C PRO A 94 19.74 14.86 34.59
N LEU A 95 18.85 13.95 34.94
CA LEU A 95 17.43 14.01 34.57
C LEU A 95 16.54 13.93 35.80
N HIS A 96 15.72 14.97 35.96
CA HIS A 96 14.66 15.06 36.96
C HIS A 96 13.30 15.16 36.27
N VAL A 97 12.39 14.23 36.56
CA VAL A 97 10.98 14.24 36.16
C VAL A 97 10.17 14.09 37.44
N ALA A 98 9.35 15.07 37.78
CA ALA A 98 8.52 15.06 39.00
C ALA A 98 7.29 14.14 38.86
N GLU A 99 6.74 13.63 39.97
CA GLU A 99 5.55 12.75 39.96
C GLU A 99 4.28 13.39 39.39
N GLN A 100 4.14 14.71 39.53
CA GLN A 100 3.02 15.49 39.01
C GLN A 100 3.52 16.72 38.21
N GLY A 101 4.58 16.52 37.43
CA GLY A 101 5.19 17.56 36.60
C GLY A 101 4.97 17.37 35.11
N ASP A 102 5.44 18.34 34.34
CA ASP A 102 5.52 18.22 32.89
C ASP A 102 6.43 17.05 32.48
N PRO A 103 6.09 16.34 31.40
CA PRO A 103 6.94 15.28 30.89
C PRO A 103 8.28 15.82 30.40
N ALA A 104 9.34 15.05 30.58
CA ALA A 104 10.59 15.33 29.88
C ALA A 104 10.46 14.91 28.41
N THR A 105 10.71 15.86 27.51
CA THR A 105 10.60 15.68 26.07
C THR A 105 11.91 15.98 25.37
N PHE A 106 12.35 15.07 24.51
CA PHE A 106 13.60 15.19 23.76
C PHE A 106 13.29 15.14 22.26
N PRO A 107 13.40 16.27 21.53
CA PRO A 107 13.11 16.28 20.11
C PRO A 107 14.13 15.46 19.34
N PHE A 108 13.69 14.81 18.26
CA PHE A 108 14.57 14.12 17.33
C PHE A 108 14.21 14.42 15.88
N ALA A 109 15.22 14.30 15.03
CA ALA A 109 15.09 14.25 13.58
C ALA A 109 15.99 13.11 13.07
N VAL A 110 15.41 12.10 12.44
CA VAL A 110 16.12 10.93 11.93
C VAL A 110 15.84 10.80 10.44
N THR A 111 16.87 10.97 9.61
CA THR A 111 16.78 10.79 8.16
C THR A 111 16.94 9.32 7.79
N ILE A 112 16.00 8.80 6.99
CA ILE A 112 16.05 7.44 6.49
C ILE A 112 17.13 7.37 5.40
N PRO A 113 18.16 6.50 5.54
CA PRO A 113 19.17 6.35 4.50
C PRO A 113 18.56 5.94 3.15
N THR A 114 19.22 6.30 2.04
CA THR A 114 18.75 5.93 0.69
C THR A 114 19.10 4.49 0.31
N CYS A 115 20.14 3.94 0.93
CA CYS A 115 20.64 2.59 0.70
C CYS A 115 20.98 1.90 2.05
N PRO A 116 21.13 0.57 2.06
CA PRO A 116 21.65 -0.14 3.22
C PRO A 116 23.10 0.27 3.56
N SER A 117 23.46 0.11 4.82
CA SER A 117 24.80 0.31 5.35
C SER A 117 25.82 -0.59 4.67
N ALA A 118 27.04 -0.08 4.45
CA ALA A 118 28.17 -0.91 4.03
C ALA A 118 28.46 -2.07 5.02
N ASN A 119 28.08 -1.87 6.28
CA ASN A 119 28.16 -2.84 7.37
C ASN A 119 26.91 -3.72 7.51
N LEU A 120 26.12 -3.88 6.43
CA LEU A 120 25.01 -4.83 6.35
C LEU A 120 25.39 -6.16 7.00
N SER A 121 24.55 -6.67 7.90
CA SER A 121 24.82 -7.99 8.48
C SER A 121 24.83 -9.05 7.37
N ARG A 122 25.93 -9.80 7.26
CA ARG A 122 26.14 -10.74 6.15
C ARG A 122 25.90 -12.17 6.59
N GLU A 123 25.08 -12.87 5.84
CA GLU A 123 25.10 -14.33 5.80
C GLU A 123 25.99 -14.79 4.63
N ALA A 124 26.24 -16.09 4.52
CA ALA A 124 26.96 -16.66 3.38
C ALA A 124 26.31 -16.20 2.05
N GLN A 125 27.13 -15.81 1.07
CA GLN A 125 26.67 -15.24 -0.20
C GLN A 125 25.68 -16.16 -0.94
N GLY A 126 25.82 -17.48 -0.80
CA GLY A 126 24.89 -18.47 -1.36
C GLY A 126 23.45 -18.35 -0.84
N ASN A 127 23.24 -17.70 0.31
CA ASN A 127 21.92 -17.51 0.92
C ASN A 127 21.23 -16.21 0.50
N SER A 128 21.83 -15.45 -0.42
CA SER A 128 21.30 -14.16 -0.86
C SER A 128 20.80 -14.17 -2.31
N PHE A 129 19.71 -13.46 -2.58
CA PHE A 129 19.23 -13.11 -3.94
C PHE A 129 19.97 -11.89 -4.50
N LEU A 130 20.54 -11.05 -3.64
CA LEU A 130 21.29 -9.84 -4.03
C LEU A 130 22.78 -9.99 -3.68
N PRO A 131 23.69 -9.36 -4.45
CA PRO A 131 25.10 -9.29 -4.07
C PRO A 131 25.29 -8.59 -2.71
N THR A 132 26.19 -9.11 -1.89
CA THR A 132 26.47 -8.62 -0.52
C THR A 132 27.83 -7.94 -0.38
N ASP A 133 28.55 -7.72 -1.48
CA ASP A 133 29.80 -6.96 -1.47
C ASP A 133 29.51 -5.46 -1.21
N PRO A 134 30.44 -4.72 -0.57
CA PRO A 134 30.20 -3.33 -0.18
C PRO A 134 29.79 -2.40 -1.32
N ALA A 135 30.36 -2.59 -2.52
CA ALA A 135 30.09 -1.73 -3.67
C ALA A 135 28.66 -1.93 -4.20
N SER A 136 28.23 -3.19 -4.34
CA SER A 136 26.85 -3.49 -4.69
C SER A 136 25.87 -2.97 -3.65
N VAL A 137 26.13 -3.20 -2.36
CA VAL A 137 25.25 -2.76 -1.26
C VAL A 137 25.02 -1.25 -1.29
N ALA A 138 26.06 -0.45 -1.55
CA ALA A 138 25.96 1.01 -1.59
C ALA A 138 25.04 1.56 -2.69
N THR A 139 24.77 0.77 -3.74
CA THR A 139 23.89 1.15 -4.87
C THR A 139 22.49 0.54 -4.77
N GLN A 140 22.26 -0.39 -3.84
CA GLN A 140 20.99 -1.05 -3.67
C GLN A 140 19.97 -0.13 -2.97
N MET A 141 18.73 -0.22 -3.41
CA MET A 141 17.62 0.51 -2.80
C MET A 141 17.11 -0.23 -1.56
N LEU A 142 16.57 0.52 -0.60
CA LEU A 142 15.84 -0.09 0.51
C LEU A 142 14.54 -0.76 0.02
N PRO A 143 14.27 -2.02 0.41
CA PRO A 143 13.01 -2.68 0.08
C PRO A 143 11.82 -2.03 0.80
N PRO A 144 10.59 -2.07 0.23
CA PRO A 144 9.40 -1.62 0.93
C PRO A 144 9.11 -2.47 2.17
N SER A 145 8.45 -1.89 3.16
CA SER A 145 7.92 -2.63 4.31
C SER A 145 6.95 -3.71 3.85
N TYR A 146 7.14 -4.92 4.36
CA TYR A 146 6.47 -6.10 3.82
C TYR A 146 6.21 -7.14 4.89
N THR A 147 5.12 -7.88 4.75
CA THR A 147 4.80 -9.03 5.58
C THR A 147 4.09 -10.11 4.76
N SER A 148 4.55 -11.35 4.90
CA SER A 148 3.85 -12.55 4.49
C SER A 148 4.07 -13.62 5.56
N ASN A 149 2.99 -14.17 6.10
CA ASN A 149 3.04 -15.05 7.28
C ASN A 149 2.10 -16.24 7.11
N HIS A 150 2.68 -17.42 6.94
CA HIS A 150 2.00 -18.70 6.89
C HIS A 150 2.55 -19.62 8.00
N HIS A 151 1.78 -20.62 8.41
CA HIS A 151 2.05 -21.49 9.57
C HIS A 151 3.53 -21.97 9.72
N HIS A 152 4.21 -22.25 8.61
CA HIS A 152 5.61 -22.72 8.59
C HIS A 152 6.58 -21.83 7.80
N LYS A 153 6.11 -20.70 7.27
CA LYS A 153 6.86 -19.86 6.35
C LYS A 153 6.58 -18.41 6.69
N GLU A 154 7.61 -17.65 7.02
CA GLU A 154 7.45 -16.25 7.40
C GLU A 154 8.47 -15.41 6.63
N GLY A 155 8.05 -14.26 6.11
CA GLY A 155 8.89 -13.27 5.45
C GLY A 155 8.48 -11.86 5.86
N TYR A 156 9.44 -11.04 6.29
CA TYR A 156 9.18 -9.66 6.70
C TYR A 156 10.30 -8.72 6.27
N VAL A 157 9.92 -7.50 5.89
CA VAL A 157 10.79 -6.32 5.80
C VAL A 157 10.22 -5.28 6.75
N GLU A 158 11.00 -4.85 7.74
CA GLU A 158 10.53 -4.04 8.86
C GLU A 158 11.47 -2.86 9.09
N TYR A 159 10.88 -1.71 9.40
CA TYR A 159 11.59 -0.50 9.83
C TYR A 159 10.95 0.03 11.10
N TRP A 160 11.76 0.45 12.06
CA TRP A 160 11.25 1.02 13.31
C TRP A 160 12.27 1.95 13.96
N LEU A 161 11.75 2.91 14.72
CA LEU A 161 12.54 3.70 15.65
C LEU A 161 12.62 2.96 16.99
N GLU A 162 13.78 3.04 17.62
CA GLU A 162 13.99 2.55 18.98
C GLU A 162 14.62 3.64 19.83
N ALA A 163 13.94 4.00 20.92
CA ALA A 163 14.46 4.92 21.92
C ALA A 163 14.92 4.12 23.13
N GLN A 164 16.07 4.47 23.68
CA GLN A 164 16.61 3.84 24.88
C GLN A 164 17.01 4.89 25.91
N LEU A 165 16.66 4.63 27.17
CA LEU A 165 17.13 5.33 28.34
C LEU A 165 18.08 4.39 29.08
N SER A 166 19.33 4.81 29.22
CA SER A 166 20.38 4.07 29.91
C SER A 166 20.85 4.89 31.13
N PRO A 167 20.72 4.36 32.36
CA PRO A 167 21.29 5.01 33.55
C PRO A 167 22.81 5.12 33.42
N GLY A 168 23.38 6.24 33.90
CA GLY A 168 24.82 6.47 33.86
C GLY A 168 25.59 5.73 34.96
N PRO A 169 26.92 5.60 34.82
CA PRO A 169 27.79 5.06 35.87
C PRO A 169 27.60 5.83 37.19
N GLY A 170 27.39 5.14 38.30
CA GLY A 170 27.16 5.76 39.62
C GLY A 170 25.69 5.94 40.01
N THR A 171 24.74 5.61 39.12
CA THR A 171 23.31 5.55 39.47
C THR A 171 23.02 4.26 40.26
N ASN A 172 23.28 4.29 41.57
CA ASN A 172 23.06 3.14 42.47
C ASN A 172 21.59 2.99 42.93
N ASN A 173 20.72 3.91 42.51
CA ASN A 173 19.31 3.87 42.86
C ASN A 173 18.58 2.82 42.02
N LYS A 174 18.15 1.72 42.65
CA LYS A 174 17.37 0.64 42.01
C LYS A 174 16.05 1.12 41.39
N ALA A 175 15.56 2.30 41.78
CA ALA A 175 14.37 2.92 41.19
C ALA A 175 14.62 3.52 39.79
N VAL A 176 15.88 3.73 39.38
CA VAL A 176 16.25 4.24 38.05
C VAL A 176 16.58 3.06 37.14
N THR A 177 15.57 2.55 36.44
CA THR A 177 15.72 1.41 35.52
C THR A 177 15.89 1.88 34.08
N ALA A 178 16.66 1.12 33.31
CA ALA A 178 16.68 1.27 31.87
C ALA A 178 15.26 1.13 31.30
N ALA A 179 14.97 1.88 30.25
CA ALA A 179 13.69 1.84 29.56
C ALA A 179 13.91 1.85 28.05
N GLN A 180 13.03 1.19 27.33
CA GLN A 180 13.06 1.13 25.86
C GLN A 180 11.66 1.40 25.32
N SER A 181 11.60 2.04 24.16
CA SER A 181 10.37 2.21 23.38
C SER A 181 10.65 1.92 21.91
N THR A 182 9.69 1.26 21.25
CA THR A 182 9.73 0.87 19.85
C THR A 182 8.57 1.51 19.10
N GLN A 183 8.84 2.15 17.97
CA GLN A 183 7.82 2.73 17.10
C GLN A 183 8.03 2.26 15.65
N PRO A 184 7.23 1.30 15.17
CA PRO A 184 7.27 0.88 13.77
C PRO A 184 6.91 2.02 12.82
N ILE A 185 7.53 2.00 11.65
CA ILE A 185 7.23 2.88 10.52
C ILE A 185 7.03 2.04 9.26
N LEU A 186 6.28 2.57 8.30
CA LEU A 186 6.14 1.95 6.98
C LEU A 186 7.03 2.70 5.98
N LEU A 187 7.91 1.96 5.32
CA LEU A 187 8.69 2.42 4.18
C LEU A 187 8.01 1.97 2.89
N GLY A 188 7.74 2.91 1.99
CA GLY A 188 7.20 2.64 0.66
C GLY A 188 8.29 2.20 -0.31
N ALA A 189 7.86 1.74 -1.49
CA ALA A 189 8.78 1.48 -2.58
C ALA A 189 9.31 2.80 -3.15
N PRO A 190 10.58 2.86 -3.58
CA PRO A 190 11.15 4.07 -4.15
C PRO A 190 10.35 4.54 -5.38
N SER A 191 10.00 5.82 -5.41
CA SER A 191 9.23 6.40 -6.52
C SER A 191 9.95 6.24 -7.85
N THR A 192 9.19 5.93 -8.91
CA THR A 192 9.74 5.84 -10.26
C THR A 192 9.69 7.22 -10.92
N ARG A 193 10.80 7.65 -11.52
CA ARG A 193 10.85 8.90 -12.31
C ARG A 193 10.05 8.80 -13.60
N GLU A 194 9.90 7.59 -14.13
CA GLU A 194 9.15 7.33 -15.35
C GLU A 194 7.73 6.86 -14.98
N PRO A 195 6.68 7.44 -15.60
CA PRO A 195 5.36 6.83 -15.58
C PRO A 195 5.43 5.46 -16.26
N ALA A 196 4.53 4.55 -15.88
CA ALA A 196 4.48 3.24 -16.54
C ALA A 196 4.39 3.43 -18.07
N PRO A 197 5.10 2.60 -18.87
CA PRO A 197 5.12 2.73 -20.32
C PRO A 197 3.70 2.69 -20.91
N PRO A 198 3.47 3.26 -22.11
CA PRO A 198 2.15 3.34 -22.73
C PRO A 198 1.44 1.98 -22.69
N ARG A 199 0.16 2.02 -22.28
CA ARG A 199 -0.69 0.90 -21.85
C ARG A 199 -0.67 -0.31 -22.80
N ILE A 200 0.34 -1.18 -22.68
CA ILE A 200 0.29 -2.51 -23.29
C ILE A 200 -0.73 -3.32 -22.49
N VAL A 201 -1.96 -3.37 -23.00
CA VAL A 201 -3.03 -4.22 -22.48
C VAL A 201 -2.83 -5.61 -23.05
N LYS A 202 -2.64 -6.59 -22.18
CA LYS A 202 -2.68 -7.99 -22.54
C LYS A 202 -4.13 -8.45 -22.47
N THR A 203 -4.62 -9.00 -23.57
CA THR A 203 -5.96 -9.58 -23.66
C THR A 203 -5.87 -11.09 -23.62
N LEU A 204 -6.69 -11.72 -22.78
CA LEU A 204 -6.86 -13.16 -22.71
C LEU A 204 -8.29 -13.52 -23.09
N ALA A 205 -8.45 -14.63 -23.81
CA ALA A 205 -9.74 -15.17 -24.22
C ALA A 205 -10.06 -16.44 -23.44
N SER A 206 -11.34 -16.64 -23.11
CA SER A 206 -11.84 -17.90 -22.57
C SER A 206 -11.88 -18.97 -23.66
N PRO A 207 -12.00 -20.26 -23.29
CA PRO A 207 -12.54 -21.26 -24.21
C PRO A 207 -13.91 -20.81 -24.73
N ALA A 208 -14.28 -21.25 -25.94
CA ALA A 208 -15.59 -20.97 -26.50
C ALA A 208 -16.69 -21.69 -25.70
N HIS A 209 -17.70 -20.96 -25.26
CA HIS A 209 -18.92 -21.47 -24.66
C HIS A 209 -19.97 -21.69 -25.73
N SER A 210 -20.81 -22.71 -25.55
CA SER A 210 -21.91 -22.99 -26.49
C SER A 210 -23.24 -23.02 -25.76
N ILE A 211 -24.20 -22.26 -26.29
CA ILE A 211 -25.57 -22.19 -25.82
C ILE A 211 -26.49 -22.64 -26.94
N THR A 212 -27.33 -23.62 -26.65
CA THR A 212 -28.44 -24.05 -27.50
C THR A 212 -29.76 -23.60 -26.89
N SER A 213 -30.53 -22.78 -27.60
CA SER A 213 -31.85 -22.33 -27.18
C SER A 213 -32.65 -21.70 -28.33
N TYR A 214 -33.97 -21.87 -28.31
CA TYR A 214 -34.87 -21.15 -29.21
C TYR A 214 -34.95 -19.64 -28.89
N ASN A 215 -34.57 -19.22 -27.68
CA ASN A 215 -34.50 -17.80 -27.28
C ASN A 215 -33.30 -17.05 -27.88
N LEU A 216 -32.54 -17.69 -28.77
CA LEU A 216 -31.48 -17.04 -29.55
C LEU A 216 -32.02 -16.43 -30.86
N ILE A 217 -33.24 -16.79 -31.27
CA ILE A 217 -33.87 -16.25 -32.48
C ILE A 217 -34.60 -14.94 -32.12
N PRO A 218 -34.38 -13.84 -32.88
CA PRO A 218 -35.12 -12.60 -32.71
C PRO A 218 -36.64 -12.82 -32.68
N GLY A 219 -37.32 -12.25 -31.68
CA GLY A 219 -38.79 -12.35 -31.54
C GLY A 219 -39.28 -13.58 -30.76
N MET A 220 -38.41 -14.53 -30.39
CA MET A 220 -38.76 -15.64 -29.48
C MET A 220 -38.36 -15.39 -28.02
N ASN A 221 -37.65 -14.30 -27.74
CA ASN A 221 -37.06 -13.99 -26.44
C ASN A 221 -38.12 -13.77 -25.33
N GLU A 222 -39.31 -13.32 -25.70
CA GLU A 222 -40.45 -13.06 -24.81
C GLU A 222 -41.58 -14.10 -24.93
N ALA A 223 -41.48 -15.02 -25.91
CA ALA A 223 -42.49 -16.04 -26.15
C ALA A 223 -42.30 -17.22 -25.21
N SER A 224 -43.36 -17.65 -24.51
CA SER A 224 -43.31 -18.88 -23.72
C SER A 224 -43.08 -20.07 -24.65
N LEU A 225 -41.91 -20.71 -24.54
CA LEU A 225 -41.58 -21.88 -25.36
C LEU A 225 -42.64 -22.97 -25.22
N SER A 226 -43.11 -23.51 -26.36
CA SER A 226 -44.03 -24.64 -26.36
C SER A 226 -43.39 -25.88 -25.72
N LEU A 227 -44.19 -26.79 -25.18
CA LEU A 227 -43.70 -28.06 -24.61
C LEU A 227 -42.82 -28.84 -25.58
N LYS A 228 -43.15 -28.82 -26.89
CA LYS A 228 -42.37 -29.45 -27.96
C LYS A 228 -41.00 -28.78 -28.15
N GLN A 229 -40.93 -27.45 -28.07
CA GLN A 229 -39.66 -26.70 -28.14
C GLN A 229 -38.82 -26.90 -26.89
N LYS A 230 -39.43 -26.89 -25.69
CA LYS A 230 -38.76 -27.20 -24.43
C LYS A 230 -38.15 -28.61 -24.44
N SER A 231 -38.89 -29.61 -24.94
CA SER A 231 -38.41 -30.98 -25.11
C SER A 231 -37.24 -31.04 -26.11
N LYS A 232 -37.36 -30.44 -27.29
CA LYS A 232 -36.26 -30.41 -28.29
C LYS A 232 -35.00 -29.71 -27.78
N GLN A 233 -35.15 -28.64 -27.00
CA GLN A 233 -34.05 -27.94 -26.34
C GLN A 233 -33.38 -28.81 -25.27
N PHE A 234 -34.17 -29.56 -24.48
CA PHE A 234 -33.66 -30.48 -23.48
C PHE A 234 -32.86 -31.64 -24.09
N PHE A 235 -33.29 -32.16 -25.25
CA PHE A 235 -32.60 -33.23 -25.96
C PHE A 235 -31.47 -32.75 -26.90
N HIS A 236 -31.10 -31.46 -26.88
CA HIS A 236 -30.03 -30.88 -27.71
C HIS A 236 -30.08 -31.28 -29.19
N THR A 237 -31.29 -31.34 -29.78
CA THR A 237 -31.43 -31.73 -31.18
C THR A 237 -30.76 -30.71 -32.10
N SER A 238 -30.19 -31.15 -33.23
CA SER A 238 -29.52 -30.27 -34.21
C SER A 238 -30.43 -29.18 -34.83
N SER A 239 -31.75 -29.29 -34.61
CA SER A 239 -32.76 -28.30 -35.03
C SER A 239 -32.94 -27.13 -34.06
N VAL A 240 -32.16 -27.07 -32.98
CA VAL A 240 -32.19 -25.98 -31.99
C VAL A 240 -31.07 -24.99 -32.31
N PRO A 241 -31.38 -23.68 -32.41
CA PRO A 241 -30.37 -22.65 -32.65
C PRO A 241 -29.26 -22.70 -31.60
N SER A 242 -28.03 -22.52 -32.07
CA SER A 242 -26.83 -22.53 -31.25
C SER A 242 -26.05 -21.21 -31.41
N LEU A 243 -25.52 -20.72 -30.29
CA LEU A 243 -24.56 -19.63 -30.21
C LEU A 243 -23.29 -20.18 -29.57
N ALA A 244 -22.16 -20.00 -30.24
CA ALA A 244 -20.84 -20.17 -29.64
C ALA A 244 -20.19 -18.79 -29.44
N TYR A 245 -19.60 -18.53 -28.28
CA TYR A 245 -18.95 -17.24 -27.99
C TYR A 245 -17.80 -17.40 -27.00
N ALA A 246 -16.88 -16.42 -26.99
CA ALA A 246 -15.78 -16.35 -26.03
C ALA A 246 -15.80 -15.01 -25.29
N VAL A 247 -15.34 -15.03 -24.04
CA VAL A 247 -15.16 -13.85 -23.19
C VAL A 247 -13.70 -13.44 -23.28
N HIS A 248 -13.45 -12.18 -23.60
CA HIS A 248 -12.13 -11.56 -23.67
C HIS A 248 -12.00 -10.53 -22.56
N VAL A 249 -10.94 -10.64 -21.78
CA VAL A 249 -10.60 -9.69 -20.72
C VAL A 249 -9.23 -9.11 -21.01
N GLY A 250 -9.12 -7.78 -21.00
CA GLY A 250 -7.87 -7.06 -21.15
C GLY A 250 -7.47 -6.32 -19.88
N LEU A 251 -6.21 -6.46 -19.49
CA LEU A 251 -5.58 -5.74 -18.38
C LEU A 251 -4.14 -5.35 -18.72
N PRO A 252 -3.59 -4.28 -18.11
CA PRO A 252 -2.19 -3.92 -18.32
C PRO A 252 -1.28 -4.92 -17.61
N VAL A 253 -0.17 -5.28 -18.27
CA VAL A 253 0.87 -6.15 -17.68
C VAL A 253 1.74 -5.43 -16.65
N VAL A 254 1.68 -4.10 -16.63
CA VAL A 254 2.37 -3.23 -15.67
C VAL A 254 1.36 -2.23 -15.13
N MET A 255 1.19 -2.20 -13.80
CA MET A 255 0.31 -1.26 -13.10
C MET A 255 1.14 -0.36 -12.20
N GLN A 256 0.91 0.94 -12.27
CA GLN A 256 1.53 1.90 -11.35
C GLN A 256 0.59 2.19 -10.18
N LEU A 257 1.12 2.23 -8.96
CA LEU A 257 0.38 2.73 -7.81
C LEU A 257 0.12 4.23 -7.94
N GLN A 258 -1.06 4.68 -7.50
CA GLN A 258 -1.52 6.08 -7.60
C GLN A 258 -1.35 6.67 -9.00
N PRO A 259 -1.86 6.01 -10.05
CA PRO A 259 -1.73 6.51 -11.40
C PRO A 259 -2.56 7.79 -11.55
N ASN A 260 -2.08 8.70 -12.40
CA ASN A 260 -2.85 9.90 -12.76
C ASN A 260 -4.08 9.58 -13.62
N GLU A 261 -4.14 8.39 -14.20
CA GLU A 261 -5.18 7.98 -15.14
C GLU A 261 -5.75 6.61 -14.77
N ALA A 262 -6.98 6.33 -15.23
CA ALA A 262 -7.65 5.06 -14.98
C ALA A 262 -6.89 3.86 -15.57
N ILE A 263 -6.94 2.74 -14.85
CA ILE A 263 -6.39 1.45 -15.26
C ILE A 263 -7.29 0.86 -16.33
N PRO A 264 -6.78 0.50 -17.52
CA PRO A 264 -7.60 -0.10 -18.56
C PRO A 264 -7.99 -1.53 -18.16
N LEU A 265 -9.24 -1.71 -17.73
CA LEU A 265 -9.87 -3.02 -17.62
C LEU A 265 -10.89 -3.13 -18.74
N THR A 266 -10.63 -3.99 -19.73
CA THR A 266 -11.51 -4.14 -20.89
C THR A 266 -12.23 -5.49 -20.88
N LEU A 267 -13.47 -5.49 -21.35
CA LEU A 267 -14.31 -6.68 -21.47
C LEU A 267 -14.95 -6.70 -22.86
N ARG A 268 -14.87 -7.84 -23.54
CA ARG A 268 -15.53 -8.06 -24.83
C ARG A 268 -16.06 -9.49 -24.91
N LEU A 269 -17.25 -9.66 -25.48
CA LEU A 269 -17.76 -10.96 -25.86
C LEU A 269 -17.84 -11.02 -27.38
N SER A 270 -17.27 -12.07 -27.98
CA SER A 270 -17.29 -12.24 -29.43
C SER A 270 -17.88 -13.60 -29.81
N PRO A 271 -18.75 -13.67 -30.82
CA PRO A 271 -19.25 -14.94 -31.32
C PRO A 271 -18.11 -15.72 -32.01
N THR A 272 -18.20 -17.04 -31.99
CA THR A 272 -17.31 -17.93 -32.73
C THR A 272 -18.05 -18.49 -33.94
N ALA A 273 -17.46 -18.43 -35.13
CA ALA A 273 -18.10 -18.96 -36.34
C ALA A 273 -18.39 -20.46 -36.19
N ALA A 274 -17.41 -21.23 -35.70
CA ALA A 274 -17.60 -22.64 -35.38
C ALA A 274 -18.59 -22.80 -34.21
N GLY A 275 -19.70 -23.51 -34.45
CA GLY A 275 -20.71 -23.81 -33.43
C GLY A 275 -21.85 -22.79 -33.31
N THR A 276 -21.81 -21.68 -34.05
CA THR A 276 -22.94 -20.72 -34.13
C THR A 276 -23.79 -20.99 -35.38
N SER A 277 -25.10 -21.16 -35.20
CA SER A 277 -26.09 -21.37 -36.27
C SER A 277 -26.25 -20.12 -37.15
N ASP A 278 -26.48 -20.29 -38.45
CA ASP A 278 -26.52 -19.18 -39.42
C ASP A 278 -27.57 -18.11 -39.12
N ASP A 279 -28.73 -18.50 -38.60
CA ASP A 279 -29.79 -17.56 -38.23
C ASP A 279 -29.44 -16.73 -36.99
N VAL A 280 -28.57 -17.26 -36.12
CA VAL A 280 -28.07 -16.55 -34.93
C VAL A 280 -26.94 -15.60 -35.31
N ARG A 281 -26.10 -15.94 -36.31
CA ARG A 281 -25.00 -15.09 -36.78
C ARG A 281 -25.46 -13.74 -37.33
N LYS A 282 -26.70 -13.65 -37.82
CA LYS A 282 -27.28 -12.44 -38.41
C LYS A 282 -27.80 -11.47 -37.35
N THR A 283 -27.69 -11.79 -36.06
CA THR A 283 -28.24 -10.97 -34.97
C THR A 283 -27.24 -10.82 -33.84
N THR A 284 -27.05 -9.58 -33.39
CA THR A 284 -26.32 -9.28 -32.16
C THR A 284 -27.07 -9.82 -30.95
N GLN A 285 -26.44 -10.75 -30.24
CA GLN A 285 -26.98 -11.32 -29.00
C GLN A 285 -26.53 -10.47 -27.81
N LYS A 286 -27.33 -10.44 -26.75
CA LYS A 286 -27.02 -9.68 -25.53
C LYS A 286 -26.63 -10.61 -24.40
N ALA A 287 -25.68 -10.16 -23.60
CA ALA A 287 -25.19 -10.85 -22.43
C ALA A 287 -25.31 -9.95 -21.20
N THR A 288 -25.79 -10.49 -20.09
CA THR A 288 -25.80 -9.79 -18.80
C THR A 288 -24.55 -10.17 -18.02
N ILE A 289 -23.80 -9.18 -17.53
CA ILE A 289 -22.67 -9.39 -16.65
C ILE A 289 -23.18 -9.47 -15.22
N ASN A 290 -23.12 -10.66 -14.61
CA ASN A 290 -23.66 -10.89 -13.28
C ASN A 290 -22.72 -10.36 -12.19
N TYR A 291 -21.43 -10.69 -12.31
CA TYR A 291 -20.38 -10.16 -11.45
C TYR A 291 -19.02 -10.23 -12.14
N MET A 292 -18.09 -9.41 -11.66
CA MET A 292 -16.68 -9.51 -11.98
C MET A 292 -15.87 -9.29 -10.72
N THR A 293 -15.00 -10.23 -10.38
CA THR A 293 -14.08 -10.11 -9.25
C THR A 293 -12.66 -9.97 -9.75
N VAL A 294 -11.88 -9.12 -9.09
CA VAL A 294 -10.47 -8.91 -9.40
C VAL A 294 -9.68 -9.10 -8.12
N HIS A 295 -8.82 -10.12 -8.11
CA HIS A 295 -7.97 -10.43 -6.98
C HIS A 295 -6.51 -10.17 -7.34
N LEU A 296 -5.79 -9.48 -6.48
CA LEU A 296 -4.35 -9.38 -6.53
C LEU A 296 -3.74 -10.57 -5.79
N LYS A 297 -3.01 -11.42 -6.52
CA LYS A 297 -2.18 -12.46 -5.95
C LYS A 297 -0.77 -11.95 -5.77
N GLN A 298 -0.25 -12.09 -4.56
CA GLN A 298 1.12 -11.76 -4.21
C GLN A 298 1.88 -13.06 -3.98
N TYR A 299 2.97 -13.26 -4.72
CA TYR A 299 3.84 -14.42 -4.59
C TYR A 299 5.11 -14.00 -3.86
N THR A 300 5.41 -14.68 -2.76
CA THR A 300 6.64 -14.47 -2.00
C THR A 300 7.53 -15.67 -2.16
N VAL A 301 8.80 -15.47 -2.53
CA VAL A 301 9.83 -16.50 -2.40
C VAL A 301 10.75 -16.08 -1.26
N ILE A 302 10.92 -16.95 -0.27
CA ILE A 302 11.82 -16.72 0.87
C ILE A 302 12.99 -17.70 0.82
N ARG A 303 14.16 -17.22 1.21
CA ARG A 303 15.37 -18.04 1.37
C ARG A 303 15.84 -18.01 2.82
N ALA A 304 16.27 -19.14 3.35
CA ALA A 304 16.81 -19.22 4.71
C ALA A 304 17.91 -20.29 4.85
N GLY A 305 19.03 -19.89 5.47
CA GLY A 305 20.06 -20.73 6.08
C GLY A 305 20.91 -21.62 5.16
N GLU A 306 22.18 -21.79 5.53
CA GLU A 306 22.95 -23.01 5.29
C GLU A 306 22.84 -23.89 6.55
N HIS A 307 22.57 -25.18 6.40
CA HIS A 307 22.85 -26.14 7.45
C HIS A 307 24.32 -26.57 7.30
N PHE A 308 24.98 -27.01 8.38
CA PHE A 308 26.37 -27.55 8.35
C PHE A 308 26.64 -28.63 7.27
N PHE A 309 25.60 -29.18 6.62
CA PHE A 309 25.67 -30.16 5.54
C PHE A 309 24.70 -29.88 4.36
N GLY A 310 24.15 -28.67 4.23
CA GLY A 310 23.14 -28.39 3.20
C GLY A 310 23.05 -26.92 2.83
N GLY A 311 22.91 -26.67 1.51
CA GLY A 311 22.78 -25.33 0.94
C GLY A 311 21.48 -24.59 1.29
N PRO A 312 21.26 -23.40 0.70
CA PRO A 312 20.09 -22.55 0.96
C PRO A 312 18.77 -23.31 0.81
N ARG A 313 17.84 -23.09 1.75
CA ARG A 313 16.45 -23.51 1.58
C ARG A 313 15.64 -22.38 0.99
N GLU A 314 14.83 -22.72 0.00
CA GLU A 314 13.92 -21.79 -0.66
C GLU A 314 12.49 -22.32 -0.59
N GLU A 315 11.56 -21.45 -0.27
CA GLU A 315 10.14 -21.78 -0.14
C GLU A 315 9.30 -20.66 -0.73
N SER A 316 8.15 -21.04 -1.30
CA SER A 316 7.19 -20.09 -1.86
C SER A 316 5.92 -19.98 -1.02
N MET A 317 5.34 -18.79 -1.04
CA MET A 317 4.13 -18.36 -0.35
C MET A 317 3.24 -17.61 -1.34
N SER A 318 1.93 -17.62 -1.12
CA SER A 318 1.03 -16.78 -1.89
C SER A 318 -0.09 -16.22 -1.04
N ASP A 319 -0.25 -14.91 -1.06
CA ASP A 319 -1.35 -14.17 -0.45
C ASP A 319 -2.31 -13.71 -1.54
N THR A 320 -3.59 -13.54 -1.20
CA THR A 320 -4.62 -13.07 -2.14
C THR A 320 -5.40 -11.94 -1.50
N ILE A 321 -5.47 -10.81 -2.21
CA ILE A 321 -6.18 -9.60 -1.81
C ILE A 321 -7.34 -9.42 -2.80
N ASP A 322 -8.57 -9.34 -2.29
CA ASP A 322 -9.72 -8.97 -3.11
C ASP A 322 -9.71 -7.44 -3.31
N LEU A 323 -9.73 -7.02 -4.58
CA LEU A 323 -9.78 -5.59 -4.93
C LEU A 323 -11.22 -5.07 -4.98
N HIS A 324 -12.22 -5.92 -4.72
CA HIS A 324 -13.64 -5.57 -4.56
C HIS A 324 -14.24 -4.80 -5.75
N PHE A 325 -13.78 -5.12 -6.96
CA PHE A 325 -14.30 -4.52 -8.20
C PHE A 325 -15.79 -4.78 -8.40
N ASP A 326 -16.32 -5.87 -7.84
CA ASP A 326 -17.74 -6.22 -7.90
C ASP A 326 -18.64 -5.14 -7.28
N LYS A 327 -18.13 -4.36 -6.31
CA LYS A 327 -18.85 -3.21 -5.73
C LYS A 327 -19.11 -2.12 -6.75
N ALA A 328 -18.17 -1.86 -7.67
CA ALA A 328 -18.34 -0.88 -8.74
C ALA A 328 -19.41 -1.35 -9.75
N LEU A 329 -19.43 -2.63 -10.09
CA LEU A 329 -20.50 -3.16 -10.94
C LEU A 329 -21.89 -3.07 -10.28
N LYS A 330 -21.96 -3.37 -8.97
CA LYS A 330 -23.22 -3.30 -8.19
C LYS A 330 -23.73 -1.87 -7.97
N SER A 331 -22.89 -0.84 -8.18
CA SER A 331 -23.33 0.56 -8.06
C SER A 331 -24.07 1.08 -9.31
N LEU A 332 -24.06 0.31 -10.41
CA LEU A 332 -24.84 0.65 -11.59
C LEU A 332 -26.34 0.62 -11.28
N PRO A 333 -27.14 1.54 -11.83
CA PRO A 333 -28.59 1.61 -11.58
C PRO A 333 -29.37 0.46 -12.21
N ALA A 334 -28.77 -0.23 -13.18
CA ALA A 334 -29.32 -1.40 -13.85
C ALA A 334 -28.20 -2.43 -14.09
N PRO A 335 -28.54 -3.73 -14.24
CA PRO A 335 -27.57 -4.75 -14.60
C PRO A 335 -26.79 -4.38 -15.87
N MET A 336 -25.48 -4.62 -15.86
CA MET A 336 -24.65 -4.34 -17.02
C MET A 336 -24.97 -5.34 -18.14
N VAL A 337 -25.35 -4.83 -19.30
CA VAL A 337 -25.61 -5.63 -20.50
C VAL A 337 -24.61 -5.25 -21.57
N VAL A 338 -23.99 -6.25 -22.19
CA VAL A 338 -23.02 -6.08 -23.28
C VAL A 338 -23.46 -6.88 -24.51
N ASP A 339 -23.12 -6.38 -25.68
CA ASP A 339 -23.39 -7.05 -26.93
C ASP A 339 -22.32 -8.12 -27.21
N ILE A 340 -22.76 -9.25 -27.78
CA ILE A 340 -21.89 -10.31 -28.30
C ILE A 340 -21.69 -10.03 -29.78
N ASP A 341 -20.57 -9.42 -30.12
CA ASP A 341 -20.32 -8.88 -31.47
C ASP A 341 -18.93 -9.27 -32.01
N ALA A 342 -18.90 -9.68 -33.28
CA ALA A 342 -17.71 -10.06 -34.03
C ALA A 342 -16.79 -8.87 -34.32
N ASP A 343 -17.35 -7.67 -34.43
CA ASP A 343 -16.60 -6.44 -34.72
C ASP A 343 -16.73 -5.37 -33.62
N GLY A 344 -17.44 -5.70 -32.53
CA GLY A 344 -17.67 -4.76 -31.43
C GLY A 344 -16.40 -4.39 -30.67
N GLU A 345 -16.29 -3.11 -30.32
CA GLU A 345 -15.20 -2.59 -29.50
C GLU A 345 -15.28 -3.09 -28.05
N PRO A 346 -14.14 -3.40 -27.39
CA PRO A 346 -14.14 -3.77 -25.98
C PRO A 346 -14.68 -2.66 -25.09
N VAL A 347 -15.56 -3.01 -24.15
CA VAL A 347 -16.03 -2.08 -23.12
C VAL A 347 -14.89 -1.81 -22.16
N ASN A 348 -14.47 -0.55 -22.04
CA ASN A 348 -13.44 -0.13 -21.09
C ASN A 348 -14.07 0.16 -19.71
N LEU A 349 -14.23 -0.89 -18.92
CA LEU A 349 -14.69 -0.84 -17.52
C LEU A 349 -13.79 0.05 -16.65
N GLY A 350 -12.49 0.06 -16.95
CA GLY A 350 -11.51 0.91 -16.29
C GLY A 350 -11.85 2.39 -16.37
N ALA A 351 -12.12 2.86 -17.59
CA ALA A 351 -12.56 4.23 -17.83
C ALA A 351 -13.99 4.49 -17.30
N LEU A 352 -14.90 3.52 -17.49
CA LEU A 352 -16.30 3.63 -17.04
C LEU A 352 -16.41 3.90 -15.54
N PHE A 353 -15.57 3.24 -14.74
CA PHE A 353 -15.58 3.37 -13.28
C PHE A 353 -14.49 4.31 -12.72
N ASP A 354 -13.70 4.98 -13.56
CA ASP A 354 -12.47 5.69 -13.16
C ASP A 354 -11.64 4.84 -12.17
N LEU A 355 -11.31 3.63 -12.60
CA LEU A 355 -10.66 2.61 -11.77
C LEU A 355 -9.19 2.97 -11.54
N ARG A 356 -8.79 3.12 -10.27
CA ARG A 356 -7.40 3.44 -9.91
C ARG A 356 -6.89 2.47 -8.85
N LEU A 357 -5.59 2.18 -8.86
CA LEU A 357 -4.92 1.35 -7.86
C LEU A 357 -4.08 2.21 -6.93
N SER A 358 -4.23 1.98 -5.63
CA SER A 358 -3.39 2.57 -4.58
C SER A 358 -2.82 1.48 -3.67
N GLU A 359 -1.99 1.87 -2.72
CA GLU A 359 -1.52 1.01 -1.63
C GLU A 359 -2.69 0.42 -0.82
N SER A 360 -3.88 1.04 -0.85
CA SER A 360 -5.08 0.55 -0.16
C SER A 360 -5.99 -0.33 -1.01
N GLY A 361 -5.64 -0.60 -2.27
CA GLY A 361 -6.47 -1.33 -3.22
C GLY A 361 -7.12 -0.44 -4.28
N PHE A 362 -8.17 -0.95 -4.93
CA PHE A 362 -8.89 -0.22 -5.97
C PHE A 362 -9.80 0.88 -5.41
N SER A 363 -9.90 1.96 -6.16
CA SER A 363 -10.93 2.99 -6.05
C SER A 363 -11.66 3.17 -7.38
N SER A 364 -12.92 3.60 -7.29
CA SER A 364 -13.73 4.04 -8.42
C SER A 364 -14.01 5.53 -8.20
N GLY A 365 -13.39 6.39 -9.01
CA GLY A 365 -13.36 7.83 -8.74
C GLY A 365 -12.77 8.14 -7.37
N THR A 366 -13.55 8.80 -6.50
CA THR A 366 -13.14 9.11 -5.12
C THR A 366 -13.45 8.00 -4.12
N ASP A 367 -14.25 7.00 -4.52
CA ASP A 367 -14.76 5.98 -3.62
C ASP A 367 -13.81 4.78 -3.54
N LYS A 368 -13.39 4.43 -2.33
CA LYS A 368 -12.54 3.25 -2.10
C LYS A 368 -13.41 1.99 -2.19
N LEU A 369 -13.09 1.11 -3.14
CA LEU A 369 -13.78 -0.18 -3.30
C LEU A 369 -13.30 -1.17 -2.24
N ALA A 370 -11.98 -1.20 -2.02
CA ALA A 370 -11.37 -2.00 -0.98
C ALA A 370 -11.41 -1.26 0.37
N SER A 371 -11.98 -1.92 1.38
CA SER A 371 -12.04 -1.41 2.76
C SER A 371 -10.96 -2.02 3.64
N HIS A 372 -9.79 -2.35 3.08
CA HIS A 372 -8.64 -2.85 3.83
C HIS A 372 -7.89 -1.72 4.55
N TRP A 373 -8.58 -1.00 5.44
CA TRP A 373 -7.96 0.04 6.27
C TRP A 373 -6.88 -0.54 7.21
N PHE A 374 -7.06 -1.79 7.62
CA PHE A 374 -6.19 -2.54 8.56
C PHE A 374 -5.28 -3.58 7.88
N GLY A 375 -5.37 -3.77 6.57
CA GLY A 375 -4.47 -4.68 5.83
C GLY A 375 -3.09 -4.07 5.59
N PRO A 376 -2.04 -4.88 5.40
CA PRO A 376 -0.77 -4.35 4.91
C PRO A 376 -0.99 -3.67 3.55
N PRO A 377 -0.29 -2.56 3.27
CA PRO A 377 -0.41 -1.88 1.98
C PRO A 377 0.01 -2.81 0.84
N ILE A 378 -0.63 -2.66 -0.32
CA ILE A 378 -0.16 -3.28 -1.56
C ILE A 378 1.26 -2.76 -1.83
N THR A 379 2.21 -3.68 -1.92
CA THR A 379 3.61 -3.38 -2.22
C THR A 379 3.89 -3.53 -3.71
N THR A 380 4.98 -2.93 -4.17
CA THR A 380 5.50 -3.16 -5.52
C THR A 380 6.20 -4.50 -5.59
N ASP A 381 6.55 -4.94 -6.80
CA ASP A 381 7.52 -6.01 -6.97
C ASP A 381 8.86 -5.57 -6.37
N PHE A 382 9.51 -6.43 -5.59
CA PHE A 382 10.82 -6.14 -5.03
C PHE A 382 11.65 -7.40 -4.78
N VAL A 383 12.96 -7.19 -4.68
CA VAL A 383 13.93 -8.21 -4.28
C VAL A 383 14.74 -7.64 -3.13
N THR A 384 14.92 -8.43 -2.07
CA THR A 384 15.88 -8.18 -1.00
C THR A 384 16.79 -9.40 -0.86
N TYR A 385 17.75 -9.36 0.05
CA TYR A 385 18.76 -10.41 0.22
C TYR A 385 18.15 -11.79 0.41
N ASN A 386 17.09 -11.94 1.22
CA ASN A 386 16.52 -13.25 1.52
C ASN A 386 15.06 -13.43 1.09
N MET A 387 14.51 -12.51 0.28
CA MET A 387 13.12 -12.57 -0.15
C MET A 387 12.88 -11.87 -1.49
N THR A 388 11.96 -12.40 -2.28
CA THR A 388 11.39 -11.74 -3.45
C THR A 388 9.87 -11.67 -3.32
N ALA A 389 9.26 -10.61 -3.87
CA ALA A 389 7.83 -10.46 -3.97
C ALA A 389 7.44 -10.06 -5.40
N SER A 390 6.44 -10.74 -5.96
CA SER A 390 5.89 -10.47 -7.30
C SER A 390 4.38 -10.63 -7.32
N HIS A 391 3.73 -10.14 -8.37
CA HIS A 391 2.27 -10.06 -8.42
C HIS A 391 1.64 -10.70 -9.66
N ALA A 392 0.37 -11.08 -9.52
CA ALA A 392 -0.50 -11.45 -10.64
C ALA A 392 -1.94 -11.03 -10.33
N LEU A 393 -2.71 -10.66 -11.34
CA LEU A 393 -4.14 -10.48 -11.23
C LEU A 393 -4.88 -11.76 -11.59
N LYS A 394 -5.83 -12.15 -10.76
CA LYS A 394 -6.83 -13.18 -11.07
C LYS A 394 -8.18 -12.49 -11.24
N VAL A 395 -8.74 -12.59 -12.44
CA VAL A 395 -10.06 -12.03 -12.76
C VAL A 395 -11.04 -13.18 -12.94
N ALA A 396 -12.22 -13.09 -12.34
CA ALA A 396 -13.32 -14.00 -12.66
C ALA A 396 -14.53 -13.19 -13.13
N VAL A 397 -15.12 -13.59 -14.25
CA VAL A 397 -16.30 -12.95 -14.86
C VAL A 397 -17.42 -13.97 -14.93
N SER A 398 -18.60 -13.62 -14.40
CA SER A 398 -19.83 -14.37 -14.61
C SER A 398 -20.73 -13.65 -15.60
N VAL A 399 -21.22 -14.39 -16.59
CA VAL A 399 -22.06 -13.91 -17.68
C VAL A 399 -23.30 -14.79 -17.82
N THR A 400 -24.47 -14.18 -17.96
CA THR A 400 -25.70 -14.86 -18.36
C THR A 400 -26.08 -14.49 -19.80
N VAL A 401 -26.28 -15.51 -20.63
CA VAL A 401 -26.77 -15.37 -22.01
C VAL A 401 -27.97 -16.31 -22.18
N CYS A 402 -29.11 -15.77 -22.63
CA CYS A 402 -30.37 -16.52 -22.76
C CYS A 402 -30.75 -17.35 -21.51
N GLY A 403 -30.51 -16.80 -20.31
CA GLY A 403 -30.82 -17.45 -19.04
C GLY A 403 -29.86 -18.56 -18.60
N LYS A 404 -28.76 -18.80 -19.34
CA LYS A 404 -27.69 -19.71 -18.95
C LYS A 404 -26.47 -18.93 -18.47
N GLU A 405 -26.00 -19.27 -17.27
CA GLU A 405 -24.85 -18.64 -16.63
C GLU A 405 -23.56 -19.43 -16.92
N HIS A 406 -22.48 -18.70 -17.17
CA HIS A 406 -21.12 -19.22 -17.32
C HIS A 406 -20.13 -18.36 -16.53
N VAL A 407 -19.08 -18.99 -16.00
CA VAL A 407 -18.03 -18.30 -15.24
C VAL A 407 -16.66 -18.64 -15.83
N ASP A 408 -15.93 -17.60 -16.22
CA ASP A 408 -14.55 -17.71 -16.69
C ASP A 408 -13.57 -17.10 -15.69
N THR A 409 -12.37 -17.67 -15.62
CA THR A 409 -11.28 -17.17 -14.77
C THR A 409 -10.02 -16.97 -15.59
N PHE A 410 -9.43 -15.79 -15.46
CA PHE A 410 -8.23 -15.35 -16.16
C PHE A 410 -7.12 -15.05 -15.16
N LYS A 411 -5.87 -15.35 -15.54
CA LYS A 411 -4.67 -14.99 -14.77
C LYS A 411 -3.76 -14.13 -15.62
N PHE A 412 -3.42 -12.96 -15.12
CA PHE A 412 -2.46 -12.04 -15.72
C PHE A 412 -1.24 -11.94 -14.79
N ASP A 413 -0.07 -12.33 -15.25
CA ASP A 413 1.16 -11.98 -14.54
C ASP A 413 1.36 -10.46 -14.69
N THR A 414 1.48 -9.75 -13.57
CA THR A 414 1.39 -8.28 -13.55
C THR A 414 2.46 -7.72 -12.65
N ARG A 415 3.24 -6.76 -13.15
CA ARG A 415 4.22 -6.04 -12.35
C ARG A 415 3.57 -4.82 -11.71
N ILE A 416 3.69 -4.67 -10.38
CA ILE A 416 3.27 -3.46 -9.68
C ILE A 416 4.47 -2.52 -9.54
N MET A 417 4.35 -1.30 -10.07
CA MET A 417 5.34 -0.23 -9.98
C MET A 417 5.00 0.77 -8.88
N ALA A 418 6.03 1.40 -8.33
CA ALA A 418 5.88 2.42 -7.30
C ALA A 418 5.15 3.66 -7.84
N PRO A 419 4.59 4.49 -6.96
CA PRO A 419 4.00 5.76 -7.38
C PRO A 419 4.99 6.61 -8.19
N PRO A 420 4.50 7.38 -9.17
CA PRO A 420 5.35 8.29 -9.90
C PRO A 420 5.97 9.28 -8.92
N ALA A 421 7.24 9.61 -9.12
CA ALA A 421 7.85 10.74 -8.41
C ALA A 421 7.02 11.96 -8.80
N ILE A 422 6.25 12.51 -7.86
CA ILE A 422 5.50 13.74 -8.07
C ILE A 422 6.54 14.79 -8.47
N ALA A 423 6.59 15.16 -9.76
CA ALA A 423 7.17 16.44 -10.14
C ALA A 423 6.38 17.46 -9.32
N ALA A 424 7.07 18.17 -8.42
CA ALA A 424 6.50 19.14 -7.50
C ALA A 424 5.28 19.81 -8.12
N ALA A 425 4.13 19.69 -7.48
CA ALA A 425 2.85 20.17 -7.99
C ALA A 425 3.01 21.56 -8.59
N VAL A 426 2.98 21.66 -9.91
CA VAL A 426 2.74 22.94 -10.58
C VAL A 426 1.33 23.32 -10.12
N PRO A 427 1.13 24.50 -9.49
CA PRO A 427 -0.20 24.95 -9.15
C PRO A 427 -1.03 24.93 -10.44
N ARG A 428 -2.10 24.12 -10.46
CA ARG A 428 -3.13 24.28 -11.48
C ARG A 428 -3.74 25.65 -11.25
N ASN A 429 -3.26 26.65 -12.00
CA ASN A 429 -3.95 27.91 -12.14
C ASN A 429 -5.34 27.59 -12.71
N GLY A 430 -6.33 27.53 -11.82
CA GLY A 430 -7.73 27.63 -12.20
C GLY A 430 -7.98 29.05 -12.67
N ALA A 431 -7.74 29.31 -13.95
CA ALA A 431 -8.23 30.51 -14.61
C ALA A 431 -9.43 30.09 -15.46
N ASN A 432 -10.61 30.15 -14.86
CA ASN A 432 -11.88 30.45 -15.52
C ASN A 432 -12.89 30.77 -14.42
N ASN A 433 -12.93 32.06 -14.05
CA ASN A 433 -14.14 32.81 -13.75
C ASN A 433 -13.72 34.29 -13.70
N ALA A 434 -13.83 34.94 -14.86
CA ALA A 434 -13.87 36.39 -14.93
C ALA A 434 -15.16 36.84 -14.24
N THR A 435 -15.04 37.41 -13.05
CA THR A 435 -16.02 38.36 -12.54
C THR A 435 -15.24 39.61 -12.16
N GLU A 436 -15.54 40.67 -12.89
CA GLU A 436 -15.02 42.02 -12.78
C GLU A 436 -15.28 42.56 -11.37
N ILE A 437 -14.21 42.84 -10.62
CA ILE A 437 -14.26 43.65 -9.39
C ILE A 437 -13.24 44.76 -9.57
N GLU A 438 -13.75 46.00 -9.54
CA GLU A 438 -13.02 47.26 -9.66
C GLU A 438 -11.71 47.29 -8.86
N ALA A 439 -10.64 47.71 -9.54
CA ALA A 439 -9.37 48.01 -8.92
C ALA A 439 -9.50 49.21 -7.97
N ARG A 440 -9.39 48.98 -6.65
CA ARG A 440 -9.05 50.05 -5.71
C ARG A 440 -7.61 50.52 -5.95
N PRO A 441 -7.32 51.82 -5.89
CA PRO A 441 -5.96 52.32 -6.01
C PRO A 441 -5.12 51.85 -4.80
N ALA A 442 -3.84 51.60 -5.06
CA ALA A 442 -2.87 51.17 -4.06
C ALA A 442 -2.78 52.19 -2.91
N PRO A 443 -2.58 51.74 -1.65
CA PRO A 443 -2.37 52.65 -0.53
C PRO A 443 -1.09 53.48 -0.74
N PRO A 444 -1.07 54.74 -0.26
CA PRO A 444 0.08 55.62 -0.41
C PRO A 444 1.29 55.08 0.34
N SER A 445 2.47 55.46 -0.15
CA SER A 445 3.74 55.03 0.41
C SER A 445 3.97 55.60 1.82
N PHE A 446 4.80 54.93 2.60
CA PHE A 446 5.16 55.34 3.96
C PHE A 446 5.72 56.77 4.05
N ALA A 447 6.30 57.27 2.96
CA ALA A 447 6.81 58.64 2.88
C ALA A 447 5.69 59.70 2.73
N GLU A 448 4.56 59.34 2.14
CA GLU A 448 3.39 60.23 1.98
C GLU A 448 2.55 60.33 3.25
N ALA A 449 2.60 59.30 4.12
CA ALA A 449 1.87 59.27 5.40
C ALA A 449 2.50 60.15 6.50
N MET A 450 3.74 60.63 6.33
CA MET A 450 4.49 61.33 7.37
C MET A 450 4.46 62.87 7.25
N HIS A 451 3.84 63.44 6.21
CA HIS A 451 3.83 64.90 5.99
C HIS A 451 2.50 65.61 6.31
N GLY A 452 1.51 64.93 6.88
CA GLY A 452 0.22 65.54 7.18
C GLY A 452 -0.45 64.94 8.41
N ALA A 453 -0.02 65.32 9.60
CA ALA A 453 -0.88 65.25 10.78
C ALA A 453 -0.46 66.31 11.80
N ASP A 454 -1.41 67.22 12.04
CA ASP A 454 -1.38 68.23 13.07
C ASP A 454 -1.17 67.65 14.48
N ARG A 455 -0.57 68.50 15.30
CA ARG A 455 -0.20 68.39 16.72
C ARG A 455 -1.21 67.63 17.61
N PRO A 456 -0.76 66.74 18.52
CA PRO A 456 -1.64 66.15 19.53
C PRO A 456 -1.93 67.14 20.69
N PRO A 457 -3.12 67.08 21.33
CA PRO A 457 -3.41 67.88 22.51
C PRO A 457 -2.72 67.32 23.78
N ASP A 458 -2.35 68.26 24.66
CA ASP A 458 -1.61 68.10 25.92
C ASP A 458 -2.04 66.90 26.80
N TYR A 459 -1.08 66.01 27.07
CA TYR A 459 -1.18 65.00 28.12
C TYR A 459 -0.45 65.50 29.38
N LYS A 460 -1.18 65.76 30.47
CA LYS A 460 -0.60 66.09 31.79
C LYS A 460 -0.31 64.81 32.60
N PRO A 461 0.90 64.63 33.16
CA PRO A 461 1.24 63.44 33.94
C PRO A 461 0.69 63.50 35.37
N LYS A 462 0.20 62.35 35.87
CA LYS A 462 -0.17 62.12 37.28
C LYS A 462 1.08 61.83 38.12
N PRO A 463 1.16 62.29 39.39
CA PRO A 463 2.34 62.11 40.24
C PRO A 463 2.43 60.71 40.86
N ALA A 464 3.67 60.27 41.10
CA ALA A 464 4.03 58.97 41.65
C ALA A 464 3.63 58.81 43.14
N PRO A 465 3.32 57.59 43.61
CA PRO A 465 3.04 57.34 45.02
C PRO A 465 4.34 57.22 45.84
N SER A 466 4.35 57.93 46.96
CA SER A 466 5.42 58.06 47.95
C SER A 466 5.67 56.79 48.78
N GLU A 467 6.95 56.48 49.01
CA GLU A 467 7.45 55.56 50.03
C GLU A 467 6.90 55.88 51.43
N LYS A 468 6.51 54.84 52.17
CA LYS A 468 6.36 54.91 53.64
C LYS A 468 7.48 54.11 54.30
N VAL A 469 8.32 54.83 55.04
CA VAL A 469 9.29 54.33 56.02
C VAL A 469 8.52 53.86 57.27
N PRO A 470 8.98 52.80 57.98
CA PRO A 470 8.32 52.30 59.18
C PRO A 470 8.80 53.06 60.43
N GLU A 471 7.89 53.32 61.38
CA GLU A 471 8.24 53.77 62.72
C GLU A 471 7.72 52.79 63.77
N LYS A 472 8.60 52.53 64.75
CA LYS A 472 8.45 51.60 65.88
C LYS A 472 7.43 52.10 66.90
N ALA A 473 6.81 51.15 67.60
CA ALA A 473 6.58 51.21 69.04
C ALA A 473 6.77 49.80 69.61
#